data_AF-A0A5B6TBA3-F1
#
_entry.id   AF-A0A5B6TBA3-F1
#
_cell.length_a   1.000
_cell.length_b   1.000
_cell.length_c   1.000
_cell.angle_alpha   90.00
_cell.angle_beta   90.00
_cell.angle_gamma   90.00
#
_symmetry.space_group_name_H-M   'P 1'
#
loop_
_entity.id
_entity.type
_entity.pdbx_description
1 polymer ?
#
loop_
_entity_poly.entity_id
_entity_poly.type
_entity_poly.pdbx_seq_one_letter_code
_entity_poly.pdbx_strand_id
1 'polypeptide(L)'
;MKKPFKSPTLLALVVSLSFTGSFVAQAQTPEAKMLQFATSPQVKPTFVRSAPQDAYLTQMRTRYELEKVVAGKKNDFERVKVVCNWVRRQWDHNGSNTPLKNDPLSILEEAATGKKFRCVEYGMVLNGALNSLGIPARSLALKMENADTVEFGAGHVVAEAYLRDQKKWIMVDGQFDVIPTLKGTPLNAVELQQAFAAGAPDLQVVSFSGTTAAEYFPWVAPYLFYFDTRLDNRFTDDRVPGSLMLVPQGAKNLTVFQRIKPLTDMTYTHSISDFYPKVK
;
A
#
# COMPACT_ATOMS: atom_id res chain seq x y z
N MET A 1 3.38 -45.56 80.95
CA MET A 1 3.01 -46.02 79.58
C MET A 1 3.23 -44.87 78.61
N LYS A 2 4.03 -45.10 77.56
CA LYS A 2 4.47 -44.09 76.57
C LYS A 2 3.28 -43.54 75.76
N LYS A 3 3.12 -42.21 75.68
CA LYS A 3 2.25 -41.53 74.71
C LYS A 3 3.12 -40.75 73.71
N PRO A 4 2.81 -40.79 72.39
CA PRO A 4 3.71 -40.31 71.36
C PRO A 4 3.54 -38.81 71.07
N PHE A 5 4.66 -38.22 70.66
CA PHE A 5 4.83 -36.86 70.13
C PHE A 5 4.10 -36.74 68.78
N LYS A 6 3.26 -35.71 68.58
CA LYS A 6 2.70 -35.35 67.27
C LYS A 6 3.41 -34.11 66.73
N SER A 7 3.96 -34.24 65.54
CA SER A 7 4.60 -33.18 64.74
C SER A 7 3.55 -32.19 64.19
N PRO A 8 3.84 -30.88 64.07
CA PRO A 8 2.95 -29.93 63.43
C PRO A 8 3.06 -30.01 61.90
N THR A 9 1.91 -30.07 61.23
CA THR A 9 1.79 -30.08 59.76
C THR A 9 2.07 -28.69 59.20
N LEU A 10 3.09 -28.59 58.33
CA LEU A 10 3.42 -27.40 57.56
C LEU A 10 2.43 -27.27 56.39
N LEU A 11 1.66 -26.19 56.33
CA LEU A 11 0.74 -25.89 55.23
C LEU A 11 1.54 -25.23 54.09
N ALA A 12 1.79 -25.96 53.00
CA ALA A 12 2.41 -25.41 51.80
C ALA A 12 1.37 -24.64 50.97
N LEU A 13 1.55 -23.33 50.85
CA LEU A 13 0.76 -22.46 49.99
C LEU A 13 1.29 -22.60 48.55
N VAL A 14 0.54 -23.29 47.68
CA VAL A 14 0.83 -23.33 46.24
C VAL A 14 0.26 -22.07 45.60
N VAL A 15 1.12 -21.12 45.25
CA VAL A 15 0.76 -19.98 44.41
C VAL A 15 0.79 -20.43 42.96
N SER A 16 -0.37 -20.69 42.38
CA SER A 16 -0.52 -20.91 40.94
C SER A 16 -0.48 -19.56 40.22
N LEU A 17 0.64 -19.23 39.59
CA LEU A 17 0.70 -18.15 38.59
C LEU A 17 -0.08 -18.59 37.34
N SER A 18 -1.29 -18.09 37.18
CA SER A 18 -2.05 -18.17 35.94
C SER A 18 -1.47 -17.17 34.94
N PHE A 19 -0.74 -17.68 33.94
CA PHE A 19 -0.33 -16.92 32.76
C PHE A 19 -1.57 -16.65 31.90
N THR A 20 -2.18 -15.46 32.05
CA THR A 20 -3.24 -15.02 31.13
C THR A 20 -2.57 -14.50 29.86
N GLY A 21 -2.35 -15.40 28.90
CA GLY A 21 -2.02 -14.99 27.53
C GLY A 21 -3.24 -14.30 26.92
N SER A 22 -3.13 -13.01 26.63
CA SER A 22 -4.13 -12.29 25.85
C SER A 22 -4.12 -12.81 24.42
N PHE A 23 -5.07 -13.68 24.06
CA PHE A 23 -5.32 -14.03 22.67
C PHE A 23 -6.00 -12.82 22.01
N VAL A 24 -5.23 -12.04 21.27
CA VAL A 24 -5.80 -11.05 20.35
C VAL A 24 -6.44 -11.83 19.21
N ALA A 25 -7.77 -11.77 19.11
CA ALA A 25 -8.49 -12.39 18.01
C ALA A 25 -7.99 -11.80 16.68
N GLN A 26 -7.48 -12.66 15.79
CA GLN A 26 -7.03 -12.24 14.47
C GLN A 26 -8.24 -11.76 13.66
N ALA A 27 -8.10 -10.61 12.99
CA ALA A 27 -9.11 -10.14 12.05
C ALA A 27 -9.36 -11.22 10.98
N GLN A 28 -10.62 -11.53 10.72
CA GLN A 28 -10.99 -12.50 9.70
C GLN A 28 -10.50 -12.01 8.32
N THR A 29 -9.66 -12.80 7.66
CA THR A 29 -9.17 -12.48 6.32
C THR A 29 -10.30 -12.62 5.31
N PRO A 30 -10.48 -11.67 4.38
CA PRO A 30 -11.46 -11.80 3.30
C PRO A 30 -11.24 -13.07 2.50
N GLU A 31 -12.32 -13.76 2.14
CA GLU A 31 -12.27 -14.91 1.25
C GLU A 31 -11.94 -14.40 -0.16
N ALA A 32 -10.82 -14.87 -0.72
CA ALA A 32 -10.36 -14.48 -2.06
C ALA A 32 -9.93 -15.71 -2.85
N LYS A 33 -10.23 -15.74 -4.15
CA LYS A 33 -9.70 -16.77 -5.04
C LYS A 33 -8.21 -16.56 -5.25
N MET A 34 -7.42 -17.63 -5.20
CA MET A 34 -5.99 -17.56 -5.52
C MET A 34 -5.79 -17.15 -6.99
N LEU A 35 -5.20 -15.97 -7.21
CA LEU A 35 -4.85 -15.50 -8.54
C LEU A 35 -3.47 -16.06 -8.93
N GLN A 36 -3.35 -16.44 -10.19
CA GLN A 36 -2.11 -16.99 -10.75
C GLN A 36 -1.43 -15.96 -11.62
N PHE A 37 -0.11 -15.84 -11.52
CA PHE A 37 0.71 -14.94 -12.32
C PHE A 37 1.97 -15.66 -12.77
N ALA A 38 2.46 -15.32 -13.95
CA ALA A 38 3.74 -15.81 -14.43
C ALA A 38 4.90 -15.18 -13.64
N THR A 39 5.99 -15.91 -13.48
CA THR A 39 7.22 -15.43 -12.84
C THR A 39 8.30 -15.03 -13.85
N SER A 40 8.26 -15.59 -15.06
CA SER A 40 9.19 -15.26 -16.15
C SER A 40 8.79 -13.96 -16.86
N PRO A 41 9.75 -13.11 -17.27
CA PRO A 41 9.45 -11.89 -18.02
C PRO A 41 8.75 -12.20 -19.35
N GLN A 42 7.76 -11.39 -19.72
CA GLN A 42 7.01 -11.54 -20.97
C GLN A 42 7.23 -10.34 -21.89
N VAL A 43 7.04 -9.12 -21.37
CA VAL A 43 7.08 -7.88 -22.17
C VAL A 43 8.29 -7.01 -21.88
N LYS A 44 8.99 -7.21 -20.74
CA LYS A 44 10.21 -6.48 -20.36
C LYS A 44 10.07 -4.95 -20.47
N PRO A 45 9.12 -4.36 -19.72
CA PRO A 45 8.79 -2.95 -19.83
C PRO A 45 9.93 -2.06 -19.32
N THR A 46 10.06 -0.86 -19.89
CA THR A 46 10.98 0.17 -19.40
C THR A 46 10.24 1.17 -18.54
N PHE A 47 10.63 1.26 -17.27
CA PHE A 47 10.12 2.28 -16.34
C PHE A 47 11.05 3.48 -16.29
N VAL A 48 10.50 4.67 -16.52
CA VAL A 48 11.22 5.94 -16.42
C VAL A 48 10.76 6.67 -15.16
N ARG A 49 11.68 7.33 -14.46
CA ARG A 49 11.43 8.06 -13.22
C ARG A 49 12.25 9.34 -13.16
N SER A 50 11.74 10.32 -12.42
CA SER A 50 12.50 11.52 -12.10
C SER A 50 13.62 11.19 -11.12
N ALA A 51 14.72 11.96 -11.20
CA ALA A 51 15.76 11.90 -10.19
C ALA A 51 15.36 12.78 -8.98
N PRO A 52 15.70 12.41 -7.74
CA PRO A 52 15.29 13.17 -6.55
C PRO A 52 15.77 14.63 -6.54
N GLN A 53 16.84 14.93 -7.28
CA GLN A 53 17.40 16.27 -7.47
C GLN A 53 16.67 17.11 -8.54
N ASP A 54 15.77 16.53 -9.33
CA ASP A 54 15.00 17.25 -10.33
C ASP A 54 14.26 18.44 -9.69
N ALA A 55 14.13 19.55 -10.42
CA ALA A 55 13.62 20.81 -9.88
C ALA A 55 12.26 20.67 -9.18
N TYR A 56 11.32 19.96 -9.81
CA TYR A 56 9.98 19.72 -9.26
C TYR A 56 10.04 18.97 -7.91
N LEU A 57 10.83 17.90 -7.83
CA LEU A 57 10.96 17.09 -6.62
C LEU A 57 11.74 17.82 -5.52
N THR A 58 12.76 18.60 -5.88
CA THR A 58 13.48 19.47 -4.95
C THR A 58 12.54 20.55 -4.38
N GLN A 59 11.71 21.16 -5.22
CA GLN A 59 10.68 22.12 -4.77
C GLN A 59 9.71 21.48 -3.79
N MET A 60 9.19 20.29 -4.10
CA MET A 60 8.28 19.56 -3.21
C MET A 60 8.93 19.24 -1.86
N ARG A 61 10.13 18.66 -1.86
CA ARG A 61 10.88 18.32 -0.64
C ARG A 61 11.13 19.55 0.24
N THR A 62 11.47 20.68 -0.37
CA THR A 62 11.83 21.91 0.34
C THR A 62 10.59 22.62 0.86
N ARG A 63 9.58 22.84 0.01
CA ARG A 63 8.36 23.59 0.35
C ARG A 63 7.57 22.95 1.48
N TYR A 64 7.51 21.61 1.52
CA TYR A 64 6.78 20.85 2.53
C TYR A 64 7.68 20.28 3.63
N GLU A 65 8.94 20.73 3.69
CA GLU A 65 9.92 20.35 4.70
C GLU A 65 10.01 18.83 4.94
N LEU A 66 9.95 18.04 3.86
CA LEU A 66 9.78 16.58 3.96
C LEU A 66 10.95 15.88 4.65
N GLU A 67 12.15 16.49 4.66
CA GLU A 67 13.29 15.99 5.44
C GLU A 67 13.02 16.01 6.95
N LYS A 68 12.25 16.99 7.45
CA LYS A 68 11.83 17.01 8.87
C LYS A 68 10.86 15.88 9.19
N VAL A 69 9.97 15.54 8.26
CA VAL A 69 9.00 14.43 8.43
C VAL A 69 9.73 13.11 8.64
N VAL A 70 10.84 12.89 7.93
CA VAL A 70 11.64 11.66 8.01
C VAL A 70 12.82 11.74 8.97
N ALA A 71 12.96 12.82 9.74
CA ALA A 71 14.11 13.01 10.61
C ALA A 71 14.24 11.86 11.62
N GLY A 72 15.46 11.35 11.78
CA GLY A 72 15.78 10.25 12.70
C GLY A 72 15.29 8.86 12.28
N LYS A 73 14.66 8.70 11.11
CA LYS A 73 14.31 7.38 10.56
C LYS A 73 15.54 6.71 9.94
N LYS A 74 15.73 5.43 10.23
CA LYS A 74 16.99 4.72 9.94
C LYS A 74 17.00 3.98 8.61
N ASN A 75 15.83 3.66 8.07
CA ASN A 75 15.69 2.90 6.83
C ASN A 75 14.49 3.39 6.01
N ASP A 76 14.44 2.97 4.73
CA ASP A 76 13.39 3.40 3.80
C ASP A 76 11.99 3.00 4.29
N PHE A 77 11.82 1.86 4.96
CA PHE A 77 10.51 1.46 5.48
C PHE A 77 10.00 2.39 6.59
N GLU A 78 10.85 2.79 7.53
CA GLU A 78 10.51 3.79 8.55
C GLU A 78 10.15 5.15 7.95
N ARG A 79 10.88 5.57 6.91
CA ARG A 79 10.60 6.81 6.16
C ARG A 79 9.25 6.72 5.44
N VAL A 80 8.96 5.60 4.78
CA VAL A 80 7.69 5.35 4.09
C VAL A 80 6.52 5.42 5.07
N LYS A 81 6.62 4.79 6.25
CA LYS A 81 5.57 4.82 7.28
C LYS A 81 5.19 6.25 7.69
N VAL A 82 6.18 7.09 8.01
CA VAL A 82 5.90 8.46 8.48
C VAL A 82 5.43 9.38 7.35
N VAL A 83 5.89 9.15 6.11
CA VAL A 83 5.39 9.91 4.95
C VAL A 83 3.95 9.51 4.62
N CYS A 84 3.60 8.22 4.71
CA CYS A 84 2.23 7.74 4.55
C CYS A 84 1.26 8.46 5.51
N ASN A 85 1.61 8.52 6.79
CA ASN A 85 0.81 9.26 7.78
C ASN A 85 0.79 10.76 7.52
N TRP A 86 1.92 11.36 7.11
CA TRP A 86 1.96 12.77 6.75
C TRP A 86 0.98 13.08 5.62
N VAL A 87 0.94 12.27 4.56
CA VAL A 87 -0.01 12.45 3.44
C VAL A 87 -1.47 12.28 3.91
N ARG A 88 -1.76 11.28 4.73
CA ARG A 88 -3.12 11.04 5.28
C ARG A 88 -3.72 12.27 5.97
N ARG A 89 -2.86 13.09 6.59
CA ARG A 89 -3.26 14.25 7.41
C ARG A 89 -3.44 15.55 6.61
N GLN A 90 -3.15 15.54 5.31
CA GLN A 90 -3.23 16.75 4.49
C GLN A 90 -4.67 17.16 4.20
N TRP A 91 -5.59 16.20 4.08
CA TRP A 91 -7.02 16.44 3.93
C TRP A 91 -7.85 15.21 4.36
N ASP A 92 -9.16 15.37 4.48
CA ASP A 92 -10.11 14.25 4.59
C ASP A 92 -10.59 13.80 3.21
N HIS A 93 -10.86 12.51 3.05
CA HIS A 93 -11.31 11.96 1.78
C HIS A 93 -12.64 12.55 1.30
N ASN A 94 -12.73 12.87 0.01
CA ASN A 94 -13.97 13.16 -0.70
C ASN A 94 -13.91 12.52 -2.10
N GLY A 95 -14.80 11.56 -2.36
CA GLY A 95 -14.86 10.77 -3.59
C GLY A 95 -15.23 11.52 -4.88
N SER A 96 -15.76 12.74 -4.76
CA SER A 96 -16.32 13.51 -5.88
C SER A 96 -15.45 14.69 -6.33
N ASN A 97 -14.50 15.11 -5.49
CA ASN A 97 -13.70 16.30 -5.77
C ASN A 97 -12.44 15.98 -6.57
N THR A 98 -12.09 16.86 -7.51
CA THR A 98 -10.87 16.75 -8.30
C THR A 98 -10.05 18.03 -8.21
N PRO A 99 -8.70 17.95 -8.23
CA PRO A 99 -7.85 19.13 -8.27
C PRO A 99 -7.96 19.81 -9.63
N LEU A 100 -7.56 21.08 -9.71
CA LEU A 100 -7.44 21.81 -10.98
C LEU A 100 -6.30 21.23 -11.81
N LYS A 101 -5.20 20.85 -11.15
CA LYS A 101 -4.03 20.24 -11.78
C LYS A 101 -3.67 18.93 -11.08
N ASN A 102 -3.51 17.89 -11.90
CA ASN A 102 -3.16 16.54 -11.45
C ASN A 102 -1.64 16.42 -11.20
N ASP A 103 -1.14 17.13 -10.19
CA ASP A 103 0.23 16.97 -9.69
C ASP A 103 0.33 17.22 -8.17
N PRO A 104 1.32 16.60 -7.48
CA PRO A 104 1.47 16.70 -6.03
C PRO A 104 1.46 18.12 -5.43
N LEU A 105 2.20 19.05 -6.03
CA LEU A 105 2.33 20.42 -5.51
C LEU A 105 0.99 21.14 -5.56
N SER A 106 0.31 21.12 -6.71
CA SER A 106 -1.00 21.77 -6.86
C SER A 106 -2.06 21.14 -5.97
N ILE A 107 -2.07 19.80 -5.82
CA ILE A 107 -2.99 19.11 -4.90
C ILE A 107 -2.79 19.60 -3.46
N LEU A 108 -1.55 19.66 -2.99
CA LEU A 108 -1.23 20.10 -1.63
C LEU A 108 -1.56 21.59 -1.41
N GLU A 109 -1.30 22.44 -2.40
CA GLU A 109 -1.67 23.87 -2.35
C GLU A 109 -3.18 24.05 -2.24
N GLU A 110 -3.94 23.31 -3.03
CA GLU A 110 -5.40 23.34 -2.97
C GLU A 110 -5.92 22.75 -1.65
N ALA A 111 -5.35 21.65 -1.16
CA ALA A 111 -5.73 21.05 0.13
C ALA A 111 -5.51 22.01 1.29
N ALA A 112 -4.45 22.83 1.26
CA ALA A 112 -4.18 23.85 2.27
C ALA A 112 -5.26 24.94 2.33
N THR A 113 -6.08 25.09 1.29
CA THR A 113 -7.26 25.98 1.28
C THR A 113 -8.54 25.31 1.79
N GLY A 114 -8.46 24.09 2.30
CA GLY A 114 -9.58 23.30 2.82
C GLY A 114 -10.23 22.38 1.79
N LYS A 115 -9.69 22.28 0.57
CA LYS A 115 -10.18 21.29 -0.41
C LYS A 115 -9.86 19.87 0.06
N LYS A 116 -10.73 18.96 -0.35
CA LYS A 116 -10.71 17.52 -0.02
C LYS A 116 -10.69 16.74 -1.32
N PHE A 117 -10.01 15.60 -1.36
CA PHE A 117 -9.78 14.84 -2.59
C PHE A 117 -9.93 13.32 -2.41
N ARG A 118 -9.82 12.60 -3.53
CA ARG A 118 -10.07 11.16 -3.65
C ARG A 118 -8.79 10.37 -3.40
N CYS A 119 -8.90 9.04 -3.49
CA CYS A 119 -7.78 8.10 -3.42
C CYS A 119 -6.65 8.43 -4.41
N VAL A 120 -7.02 8.87 -5.61
CA VAL A 120 -6.07 9.22 -6.68
C VAL A 120 -5.07 10.27 -6.20
N GLU A 121 -5.56 11.33 -5.56
CA GLU A 121 -4.72 12.43 -5.10
C GLU A 121 -3.82 12.02 -3.92
N TYR A 122 -4.29 11.15 -3.01
CA TYR A 122 -3.44 10.60 -1.96
C TYR A 122 -2.28 9.79 -2.56
N GLY A 123 -2.57 8.90 -3.52
CA GLY A 123 -1.57 8.10 -4.20
C GLY A 123 -0.57 8.95 -5.00
N MET A 124 -1.01 10.05 -5.60
CA MET A 124 -0.14 10.97 -6.33
C MET A 124 0.80 11.75 -5.41
N VAL A 125 0.27 12.35 -4.34
CA VAL A 125 1.08 13.10 -3.37
C VAL A 125 2.08 12.18 -2.68
N LEU A 126 1.66 10.97 -2.28
CA LEU A 126 2.55 10.00 -1.68
C LEU A 126 3.68 9.56 -2.62
N ASN A 127 3.36 9.29 -3.89
CA ASN A 127 4.35 9.00 -4.93
C ASN A 127 5.38 10.14 -5.07
N GLY A 128 4.92 11.40 -5.18
CA GLY A 128 5.80 12.58 -5.25
C GLY A 128 6.67 12.75 -4.02
N ALA A 129 6.08 12.65 -2.83
CA ALA A 129 6.78 12.86 -1.56
C ALA A 129 7.91 11.84 -1.38
N LEU A 130 7.64 10.57 -1.65
CA LEU A 130 8.64 9.50 -1.55
C LEU A 130 9.77 9.67 -2.57
N ASN A 131 9.45 9.93 -3.84
CA ASN A 131 10.47 10.18 -4.87
C ASN A 131 11.32 11.41 -4.53
N SER A 132 10.72 12.46 -3.98
CA SER A 132 11.45 13.64 -3.52
C SER A 132 12.45 13.31 -2.42
N LEU A 133 12.19 12.31 -1.59
CA LEU A 133 13.07 11.85 -0.51
C LEU A 133 14.08 10.77 -0.96
N GLY A 134 14.15 10.50 -2.26
CA GLY A 134 15.04 9.50 -2.82
C GLY A 134 14.59 8.05 -2.57
N ILE A 135 13.31 7.84 -2.28
CA ILE A 135 12.69 6.52 -2.17
C ILE A 135 11.92 6.29 -3.47
N PRO A 136 12.33 5.33 -4.31
CA PRO A 136 11.65 5.12 -5.57
C PRO A 136 10.19 4.72 -5.34
N ALA A 137 9.27 5.47 -5.90
CA ALA A 137 7.84 5.22 -5.75
C ALA A 137 7.09 5.39 -7.08
N ARG A 138 5.88 4.84 -7.14
CA ARG A 138 4.95 4.98 -8.26
C ARG A 138 3.52 4.91 -7.77
N SER A 139 2.57 5.44 -8.55
CA SER A 139 1.16 5.23 -8.27
C SER A 139 0.70 3.86 -8.79
N LEU A 140 -0.17 3.20 -8.05
CA LEU A 140 -0.75 1.91 -8.40
C LEU A 140 -2.27 2.03 -8.40
N ALA A 141 -2.89 1.70 -9.53
CA ALA A 141 -4.33 1.56 -9.62
C ALA A 141 -4.73 0.10 -9.43
N LEU A 142 -5.57 -0.13 -8.44
CA LEU A 142 -6.22 -1.39 -8.11
C LEU A 142 -7.62 -1.39 -8.75
N LYS A 143 -8.04 -2.52 -9.34
CA LYS A 143 -9.36 -2.62 -9.98
C LYS A 143 -10.00 -3.98 -9.72
N MET A 144 -11.32 -3.95 -9.58
CA MET A 144 -12.15 -5.14 -9.42
C MET A 144 -12.13 -6.04 -10.66
N GLU A 145 -12.45 -7.33 -10.48
CA GLU A 145 -12.59 -8.28 -11.60
C GLU A 145 -13.63 -7.83 -12.64
N ASN A 146 -14.73 -7.24 -12.16
CA ASN A 146 -15.85 -6.73 -12.96
C ASN A 146 -15.75 -5.23 -13.25
N ALA A 147 -14.53 -4.65 -13.24
CA ALA A 147 -14.34 -3.21 -13.38
C ALA A 147 -14.77 -2.63 -14.73
N ASP A 148 -15.05 -3.45 -15.73
CA ASP A 148 -15.62 -3.06 -17.02
C ASP A 148 -17.15 -2.89 -16.97
N THR A 149 -17.83 -3.54 -16.02
CA THR A 149 -19.30 -3.60 -15.96
C THR A 149 -19.92 -2.84 -14.79
N VAL A 150 -19.16 -2.58 -13.73
CA VAL A 150 -19.59 -1.75 -12.59
C VAL A 150 -19.64 -0.28 -13.00
N GLU A 151 -20.64 0.48 -12.55
CA GLU A 151 -20.82 1.88 -12.97
C GLU A 151 -19.90 2.86 -12.25
N PHE A 152 -19.67 2.64 -10.95
CA PHE A 152 -18.92 3.54 -10.08
C PHE A 152 -18.14 2.77 -9.03
N GLY A 153 -17.02 3.35 -8.58
CA GLY A 153 -16.22 2.80 -7.48
C GLY A 153 -15.53 1.49 -7.82
N ALA A 154 -15.24 1.22 -9.09
CA ALA A 154 -14.64 -0.03 -9.56
C ALA A 154 -13.11 -0.10 -9.37
N GLY A 155 -12.51 0.92 -8.78
CA GLY A 155 -11.07 0.98 -8.54
C GLY A 155 -10.70 1.81 -7.32
N HIS A 156 -9.48 1.58 -6.85
CA HIS A 156 -8.82 2.33 -5.79
C HIS A 156 -7.39 2.66 -6.22
N VAL A 157 -6.87 3.81 -5.80
CA VAL A 157 -5.49 4.21 -6.14
C VAL A 157 -4.68 4.36 -4.87
N VAL A 158 -3.52 3.71 -4.87
CA VAL A 158 -2.51 3.76 -3.80
C VAL A 158 -1.16 4.14 -4.41
N ALA A 159 -0.12 4.19 -3.58
CA ALA A 159 1.26 4.21 -4.06
C ALA A 159 1.94 2.87 -3.81
N GLU A 160 3.03 2.64 -4.53
CA GLU A 160 4.03 1.63 -4.19
C GLU A 160 5.38 2.30 -3.94
N ALA A 161 6.14 1.74 -3.01
CA ALA A 161 7.49 2.18 -2.69
C ALA A 161 8.47 1.01 -2.83
N TYR A 162 9.65 1.25 -3.39
CA TYR A 162 10.71 0.25 -3.48
C TYR A 162 11.65 0.36 -2.28
N LEU A 163 11.65 -0.66 -1.44
CA LEU A 163 12.56 -0.81 -0.31
C LEU A 163 13.87 -1.42 -0.81
N ARG A 164 14.96 -0.64 -0.81
CA ARG A 164 16.26 -1.05 -1.38
C ARG A 164 16.93 -2.16 -0.58
N ASP A 165 16.83 -2.10 0.73
CA ASP A 165 17.32 -3.11 1.67
C ASP A 165 16.64 -4.47 1.46
N GLN A 166 15.34 -4.46 1.16
CA GLN A 166 14.55 -5.68 0.88
C GLN A 166 14.50 -6.05 -0.60
N LYS A 167 14.97 -5.17 -1.49
CA LYS A 167 14.89 -5.30 -2.97
C LYS A 167 13.47 -5.62 -3.45
N LYS A 168 12.48 -4.94 -2.87
CA LYS A 168 11.07 -5.26 -3.01
C LYS A 168 10.22 -3.99 -3.13
N TRP A 169 9.18 -4.05 -3.95
CA TRP A 169 8.07 -3.09 -3.93
C TRP A 169 7.09 -3.43 -2.81
N ILE A 170 6.55 -2.41 -2.14
CA ILE A 170 5.51 -2.54 -1.12
C ILE A 170 4.35 -1.61 -1.44
N MET A 171 3.14 -2.02 -1.07
CA MET A 171 1.92 -1.23 -1.20
C MET A 171 1.82 -0.24 -0.03
N VAL A 172 1.46 1.01 -0.32
CA VAL A 172 1.35 2.08 0.67
C VAL A 172 0.09 2.90 0.38
N ASP A 173 -0.88 2.85 1.27
CA ASP A 173 -2.17 3.53 1.11
C ASP A 173 -2.23 4.82 1.93
N GLY A 174 -1.97 5.95 1.26
CA GLY A 174 -2.02 7.28 1.88
C GLY A 174 -3.43 7.73 2.29
N GLN A 175 -4.50 7.15 1.74
CA GLN A 175 -5.87 7.50 2.12
C GLN A 175 -6.24 6.90 3.47
N PHE A 176 -5.76 5.69 3.76
CA PHE A 176 -6.06 4.98 5.00
C PHE A 176 -4.93 5.03 6.03
N ASP A 177 -3.76 5.55 5.66
CA ASP A 177 -2.51 5.41 6.43
C ASP A 177 -2.23 3.95 6.77
N VAL A 178 -2.17 3.12 5.73
CA VAL A 178 -2.02 1.67 5.86
C VAL A 178 -0.88 1.15 4.99
N ILE A 179 -0.05 0.31 5.61
CA ILE A 179 0.87 -0.60 4.93
C ILE A 179 0.56 -2.04 5.37
N PRO A 180 0.10 -2.93 4.47
CA PRO A 180 -0.13 -4.33 4.79
C PRO A 180 1.18 -5.07 5.08
N THR A 181 1.17 -5.93 6.09
CA THR A 181 2.31 -6.77 6.47
C THR A 181 1.89 -8.20 6.76
N LEU A 182 2.74 -9.16 6.43
CA LEU A 182 2.61 -10.55 6.87
C LEU A 182 3.80 -10.89 7.73
N LYS A 183 3.57 -11.28 9.00
CA LYS A 183 4.66 -11.59 9.95
C LYS A 183 5.70 -10.46 10.03
N GLY A 184 5.23 -9.21 10.03
CA GLY A 184 6.06 -8.01 10.07
C GLY A 184 6.75 -7.62 8.74
N THR A 185 6.63 -8.44 7.69
CA THR A 185 7.20 -8.12 6.36
C THR A 185 6.19 -7.34 5.54
N PRO A 186 6.51 -6.14 5.02
CA PRO A 186 5.60 -5.36 4.19
C PRO A 186 5.34 -6.03 2.84
N LEU A 187 4.10 -5.94 2.37
CA LEU A 187 3.60 -6.61 1.17
C LEU A 187 3.38 -5.65 0.02
N ASN A 188 3.58 -6.11 -1.22
CA ASN A 188 2.92 -5.49 -2.38
C ASN A 188 1.46 -5.95 -2.52
N ALA A 189 0.74 -5.37 -3.48
CA ALA A 189 -0.68 -5.64 -3.66
C ALA A 189 -0.97 -7.10 -4.09
N VAL A 190 -0.09 -7.71 -4.89
CA VAL A 190 -0.22 -9.13 -5.29
C VAL A 190 0.02 -10.04 -4.08
N GLU A 191 1.03 -9.76 -3.27
CA GLU A 191 1.32 -10.55 -2.08
C GLU A 191 0.19 -10.44 -1.04
N LEU A 192 -0.42 -9.25 -0.90
CA LEU A 192 -1.62 -9.08 -0.07
C LEU A 192 -2.78 -9.93 -0.60
N GLN A 193 -3.02 -9.92 -1.91
CA GLN A 193 -4.04 -10.74 -2.56
C GLN A 193 -3.82 -12.24 -2.26
N GLN A 194 -2.59 -12.71 -2.45
CA GLN A 194 -2.22 -14.11 -2.19
C GLN A 194 -2.36 -14.47 -0.70
N ALA A 195 -2.04 -13.54 0.20
CA ALA A 195 -2.21 -13.73 1.64
C ALA A 195 -3.69 -13.88 2.03
N PHE A 196 -4.59 -13.09 1.42
CA PHE A 196 -6.04 -13.28 1.60
C PHE A 196 -6.49 -14.65 1.08
N ALA A 197 -6.08 -15.02 -0.14
CA ALA A 197 -6.48 -16.29 -0.74
C ALA A 197 -5.96 -17.52 0.02
N ALA A 198 -4.81 -17.39 0.68
CA ALA A 198 -4.25 -18.46 1.51
C ALA A 198 -4.80 -18.49 2.94
N GLY A 199 -5.64 -17.52 3.35
CA GLY A 199 -6.07 -17.38 4.74
C GLY A 199 -4.88 -17.20 5.69
N ALA A 200 -3.89 -16.40 5.30
CA ALA A 200 -2.60 -16.35 5.98
C ALA A 200 -2.73 -15.86 7.44
N PRO A 201 -2.20 -16.61 8.43
CA PRO A 201 -2.13 -16.15 9.81
C PRO A 201 -1.15 -14.97 9.92
N ASP A 202 -1.34 -14.11 10.92
CA ASP A 202 -0.50 -12.93 11.18
C ASP A 202 -0.47 -11.86 10.07
N LEU A 203 -1.54 -11.80 9.28
CA LEU A 203 -1.75 -10.68 8.35
C LEU A 203 -2.24 -9.46 9.13
N GLN A 204 -1.49 -8.36 9.04
CA GLN A 204 -1.68 -7.14 9.83
C GLN A 204 -1.52 -5.89 8.98
N VAL A 205 -1.87 -4.74 9.55
CA VAL A 205 -1.58 -3.42 8.98
C VAL A 205 -0.66 -2.64 9.90
N VAL A 206 0.22 -1.85 9.31
CA VAL A 206 0.93 -0.78 10.00
C VAL A 206 0.20 0.53 9.72
N SER A 207 -0.20 1.23 10.77
CA SER A 207 -0.93 2.51 10.70
C SER A 207 -0.61 3.38 11.90
N PHE A 208 -0.55 4.70 11.72
CA PHE A 208 -0.49 5.68 12.81
C PHE A 208 -1.85 6.36 13.07
N SER A 209 -2.81 6.26 12.14
CA SER A 209 -4.18 6.77 12.33
C SER A 209 -5.07 5.83 13.15
N GLY A 210 -4.59 4.63 13.47
CA GLY A 210 -5.36 3.61 14.19
C GLY A 210 -6.23 2.74 13.28
N THR A 211 -6.11 2.87 11.96
CA THR A 211 -6.82 2.01 11.00
C THR A 211 -6.44 0.56 11.24
N THR A 212 -7.43 -0.31 11.44
CA THR A 212 -7.20 -1.71 11.76
C THR A 212 -7.28 -2.61 10.52
N ALA A 213 -6.68 -3.80 10.62
CA ALA A 213 -6.79 -4.84 9.59
C ALA A 213 -8.26 -5.26 9.35
N ALA A 214 -9.06 -5.32 10.42
CA ALA A 214 -10.47 -5.68 10.37
C ALA A 214 -11.33 -4.68 9.57
N GLU A 215 -10.97 -3.39 9.63
CA GLU A 215 -11.65 -2.35 8.85
C GLU A 215 -11.15 -2.33 7.40
N TYR A 216 -9.84 -2.42 7.20
CA TYR A 216 -9.22 -2.17 5.91
C TYR A 216 -9.30 -3.36 4.94
N PHE A 217 -9.09 -4.59 5.42
CA PHE A 217 -8.98 -5.74 4.53
C PHE A 217 -10.27 -6.07 3.76
N PRO A 218 -11.46 -6.13 4.40
CA PRO A 218 -12.71 -6.33 3.67
C PRO A 218 -12.97 -5.22 2.64
N TRP A 219 -12.54 -4.00 2.95
CA TRP A 219 -12.73 -2.84 2.08
C TRP A 219 -11.82 -2.89 0.84
N VAL A 220 -10.54 -3.26 1.00
CA VAL A 220 -9.57 -3.24 -0.10
C VAL A 220 -9.62 -4.50 -0.97
N ALA A 221 -10.02 -5.65 -0.40
CA ALA A 221 -9.96 -6.95 -1.08
C ALA A 221 -10.63 -6.99 -2.46
N PRO A 222 -11.81 -6.39 -2.69
CA PRO A 222 -12.46 -6.40 -4.01
C PRO A 222 -11.61 -5.79 -5.12
N TYR A 223 -10.69 -4.87 -4.79
CA TYR A 223 -9.87 -4.16 -5.76
C TYR A 223 -8.59 -4.92 -6.17
N LEU A 224 -8.24 -6.00 -5.48
CA LEU A 224 -6.99 -6.74 -5.69
C LEU A 224 -7.12 -7.77 -6.81
N PHE A 225 -7.51 -7.35 -8.02
CA PHE A 225 -7.64 -8.24 -9.18
C PHE A 225 -6.78 -7.79 -10.36
N TYR A 226 -7.06 -6.61 -10.93
CA TYR A 226 -6.17 -5.99 -11.91
C TYR A 226 -5.33 -4.90 -11.25
N PHE A 227 -4.08 -4.81 -11.67
CA PHE A 227 -3.12 -3.85 -11.13
C PHE A 227 -2.49 -3.09 -12.30
N ASP A 228 -2.57 -1.77 -12.32
CA ASP A 228 -1.90 -0.98 -13.35
C ASP A 228 -1.09 0.20 -12.80
N THR A 229 -0.02 0.51 -13.51
CA THR A 229 0.89 1.62 -13.22
C THR A 229 1.36 2.23 -14.53
N ARG A 230 1.73 3.52 -14.49
CA ARG A 230 2.39 4.18 -15.62
C ARG A 230 3.81 3.63 -15.81
N LEU A 231 4.26 3.63 -17.06
CA LEU A 231 5.65 3.35 -17.41
C LEU A 231 6.53 4.59 -17.18
N ASP A 232 6.03 5.77 -17.56
CA ASP A 232 6.67 7.05 -17.28
C ASP A 232 6.13 7.67 -15.99
N ASN A 233 6.94 7.59 -14.92
CA ASN A 233 6.66 8.14 -13.60
C ASN A 233 7.46 9.42 -13.32
N ARG A 234 7.95 10.12 -14.35
CA ARG A 234 8.59 11.44 -14.16
C ARG A 234 7.58 12.51 -13.76
N PHE A 235 8.06 13.56 -13.10
CA PHE A 235 7.27 14.74 -12.72
C PHE A 235 7.57 15.89 -13.69
N THR A 236 7.13 15.72 -14.94
CA THR A 236 7.35 16.62 -16.07
C THR A 236 6.11 16.66 -16.97
N ASP A 237 5.97 17.70 -17.78
CA ASP A 237 4.84 17.89 -18.69
C ASP A 237 4.95 17.03 -19.96
N ASP A 238 6.17 16.60 -20.34
CA ASP A 238 6.47 15.83 -21.57
C ASP A 238 6.51 14.31 -21.36
N ARG A 239 5.67 13.78 -20.46
CA ARG A 239 5.61 12.34 -20.20
C ARG A 239 5.21 11.54 -21.43
N VAL A 240 5.87 10.40 -21.63
CA VAL A 240 5.52 9.45 -22.68
C VAL A 240 4.26 8.68 -22.25
N PRO A 241 3.18 8.67 -23.08
CA PRO A 241 2.02 7.84 -22.81
C PRO A 241 2.40 6.36 -22.74
N GLY A 242 1.83 5.63 -21.80
CA GLY A 242 2.11 4.22 -21.62
C GLY A 242 1.89 3.75 -20.20
N SER A 243 1.10 2.69 -20.07
CA SER A 243 0.84 2.01 -18.81
C SER A 243 1.03 0.50 -18.97
N LEU A 244 1.28 -0.16 -17.85
CA LEU A 244 1.38 -1.60 -17.76
C LEU A 244 0.29 -2.09 -16.81
N MET A 245 -0.51 -3.05 -17.28
CA MET A 245 -1.47 -3.77 -16.45
C MET A 245 -1.00 -5.21 -16.23
N LEU A 246 -0.88 -5.58 -14.96
CA LEU A 246 -0.77 -6.96 -14.54
C LEU A 246 -2.16 -7.58 -14.49
N VAL A 247 -2.33 -8.66 -15.26
CA VAL A 247 -3.57 -9.41 -15.42
C VAL A 247 -3.38 -10.82 -14.86
N PRO A 248 -4.28 -11.34 -14.01
CA PRO A 248 -4.23 -12.73 -13.59
C PRO A 248 -4.28 -13.70 -14.78
N GLN A 249 -3.56 -14.81 -14.71
CA GLN A 249 -3.61 -15.84 -15.76
C GLN A 249 -5.04 -16.38 -15.91
N GLY A 250 -5.49 -16.48 -17.16
CA GLY A 250 -6.84 -16.92 -17.51
C GLY A 250 -7.91 -15.81 -17.42
N ALA A 251 -7.58 -14.63 -16.90
CA ALA A 251 -8.46 -13.46 -16.99
C ALA A 251 -8.35 -12.78 -18.35
N LYS A 252 -9.43 -12.13 -18.78
CA LYS A 252 -9.43 -11.27 -19.96
C LYS A 252 -8.68 -9.96 -19.67
N ASN A 253 -8.10 -9.36 -20.70
CA ASN A 253 -7.55 -8.01 -20.56
C ASN A 253 -8.70 -7.02 -20.32
N LEU A 254 -8.55 -6.17 -19.29
CA LEU A 254 -9.50 -5.10 -19.03
C LEU A 254 -9.25 -3.95 -20.00
N THR A 255 -10.16 -3.73 -20.96
CA THR A 255 -10.02 -2.71 -22.00
C THR A 255 -10.94 -1.50 -21.82
N VAL A 256 -11.95 -1.62 -20.95
CA VAL A 256 -12.89 -0.56 -20.60
C VAL A 256 -13.03 -0.53 -19.08
N PHE A 257 -13.06 0.68 -18.53
CA PHE A 257 -13.27 0.93 -17.11
C PHE A 257 -14.62 1.61 -16.90
N GLN A 258 -15.36 1.11 -15.92
CA GLN A 258 -16.68 1.57 -15.51
C GLN A 258 -17.67 1.78 -16.68
N ARG A 259 -17.84 0.74 -17.51
CA ARG A 259 -18.72 0.68 -18.71
C ARG A 259 -18.34 1.58 -19.88
N ILE A 260 -17.83 2.78 -19.61
CA ILE A 260 -17.77 3.85 -20.61
C ILE A 260 -16.38 4.39 -20.90
N LYS A 261 -15.36 4.11 -20.06
CA LYS A 261 -14.03 4.72 -20.19
C LYS A 261 -13.04 3.74 -20.83
N PRO A 262 -12.67 3.88 -22.12
CA PRO A 262 -11.64 3.05 -22.71
C PRO A 262 -10.30 3.20 -21.98
N LEU A 263 -9.60 2.09 -21.79
CA LEU A 263 -8.23 2.06 -21.29
C LEU A 263 -7.26 2.09 -22.47
N THR A 264 -6.73 3.27 -22.77
CA THR A 264 -5.78 3.49 -23.87
C THR A 264 -4.33 3.34 -23.38
N ASP A 265 -3.41 3.13 -24.33
CA ASP A 265 -1.97 3.06 -24.08
C ASP A 265 -1.56 2.01 -23.03
N MET A 266 -2.33 0.92 -22.96
CA MET A 266 -2.15 -0.15 -21.98
C MET A 266 -1.42 -1.34 -22.61
N THR A 267 -0.26 -1.67 -22.05
CA THR A 267 0.41 -2.96 -22.26
C THR A 267 -0.05 -3.94 -21.19
N TYR A 268 -0.37 -5.17 -21.57
CA TYR A 268 -0.80 -6.21 -20.63
C TYR A 268 0.32 -7.23 -20.42
N THR A 269 0.50 -7.66 -19.18
CA THR A 269 1.41 -8.75 -18.80
C THR A 269 0.74 -9.63 -17.76
N HIS A 270 1.10 -10.91 -17.74
CA HIS A 270 0.78 -11.80 -16.63
C HIS A 270 1.98 -11.95 -15.68
N SER A 271 3.10 -11.29 -15.96
CA SER A 271 4.37 -11.50 -15.29
C SER A 271 4.57 -10.56 -14.10
N ILE A 272 4.75 -11.16 -12.91
CA ILE A 272 5.20 -10.45 -11.70
C ILE A 272 6.57 -9.82 -11.94
N SER A 273 7.45 -10.46 -12.70
CA SER A 273 8.79 -9.91 -12.95
C SER A 273 8.79 -8.69 -13.88
N ASP A 274 7.83 -8.60 -14.80
CA ASP A 274 7.63 -7.38 -15.61
C ASP A 274 7.04 -6.26 -14.74
N PHE A 275 6.08 -6.59 -13.88
CA PHE A 275 5.34 -5.61 -13.09
C PHE A 275 6.13 -5.07 -11.90
N TYR A 276 6.92 -5.92 -11.25
CA TYR A 276 7.75 -5.63 -10.08
C TYR A 276 9.25 -5.75 -10.40
N PRO A 277 9.79 -4.91 -11.30
CA PRO A 277 11.20 -4.96 -11.62
C PRO A 277 12.03 -4.49 -10.42
N LYS A 278 13.24 -5.05 -10.28
CA LYS A 278 14.23 -4.49 -9.36
C LYS A 278 14.59 -3.08 -9.81
N VAL A 279 14.63 -2.15 -8.86
CA VAL A 279 15.15 -0.81 -9.09
C VAL A 279 16.67 -0.84 -8.90
N LYS A 280 17.38 -0.31 -9.88
CA LYS A 280 18.83 -0.11 -9.81
C LYS A 280 19.16 1.17 -9.05
#